data_AF-A0A498DS98-F1
#
_entry.id   AF-A0A498DS98-F1
#
_cell.length_a   1.000
_cell.length_b   1.000
_cell.length_c   1.000
_cell.angle_alpha   90.00
_cell.angle_beta   90.00
_cell.angle_gamma   90.00
#
_symmetry.space_group_name_H-M   'P 1'
#
loop_
_entity.id
_entity.type
_entity.pdbx_description
1 polymer ?
#
loop_
_entity_poly.entity_id
_entity_poly.type
_entity_poly.pdbx_seq_one_letter_code
_entity_poly.pdbx_strand_id
1 'polypeptide(L)'
;MVEWSDGWTIYIWLISGVAILIAVVFGLRWASKNEQFDEDIKYLVFDDNDRDKMSPEEFKKYQEATAKQENRRSELLNQAHEGSK
;
A
#
# COMPACT_ATOMS: atom_id res chain seq x y z
N MET A 1 -1.10 -53.53 -4.98
CA MET A 1 -0.59 -52.17 -5.20
C MET A 1 -1.75 -51.24 -4.98
N VAL A 2 -1.69 -50.38 -3.95
CA VAL A 2 -2.77 -49.42 -3.72
C VAL A 2 -2.57 -48.28 -4.71
N GLU A 3 -3.35 -48.32 -5.79
CA GLU A 3 -3.41 -47.27 -6.80
C GLU A 3 -4.24 -46.13 -6.19
N TRP A 4 -3.59 -45.29 -5.37
CA TRP A 4 -4.19 -44.05 -4.89
C TRP A 4 -4.31 -43.12 -6.09
N SER A 5 -5.38 -43.29 -6.87
CA SER A 5 -5.62 -42.47 -8.06
C SER A 5 -5.54 -41.01 -7.65
N ASP A 6 -4.70 -40.30 -8.38
CA ASP A 6 -4.18 -38.95 -8.22
C ASP A 6 -5.26 -37.83 -8.34
N GLY A 7 -6.50 -38.14 -7.95
CA GLY A 7 -7.68 -37.31 -8.14
C GLY A 7 -7.96 -36.34 -6.98
N TRP A 8 -7.29 -36.49 -5.83
CA TRP A 8 -7.50 -35.59 -4.68
C TRP A 8 -6.50 -34.44 -4.62
N THR A 9 -5.30 -34.64 -5.18
CA THR A 9 -4.23 -33.65 -5.28
C THR A 9 -4.70 -32.38 -5.98
N ILE A 10 -5.52 -32.51 -7.03
CA ILE A 10 -6.09 -31.37 -7.75
C ILE A 10 -6.99 -30.50 -6.85
N TYR A 11 -7.70 -31.08 -5.89
CA TYR A 11 -8.51 -30.30 -4.95
C TYR A 11 -7.64 -29.47 -4.01
N ILE A 12 -6.45 -29.97 -3.61
CA ILE A 12 -5.49 -29.17 -2.83
C ILE A 12 -5.07 -27.96 -3.64
N TRP A 13 -4.67 -28.15 -4.90
CA TRP A 13 -4.26 -27.04 -5.77
C TRP A 13 -5.37 -26.00 -5.96
N LEU A 14 -6.61 -26.44 -6.14
CA LEU A 14 -7.76 -25.55 -6.26
C LEU A 14 -8.00 -24.75 -4.97
N ILE A 15 -7.97 -25.42 -3.80
CA ILE A 15 -8.16 -24.77 -2.51
C ILE A 15 -7.02 -23.77 -2.24
N SER A 16 -5.77 -24.16 -2.52
CA SER A 16 -4.62 -23.28 -2.38
C SER A 16 -4.73 -22.07 -3.31
N GLY A 17 -5.14 -22.24 -4.56
CA GLY A 17 -5.36 -21.12 -5.48
C GLY A 17 -6.39 -20.13 -4.96
N VAL A 18 -7.54 -20.63 -4.47
CA VAL A 18 -8.59 -19.79 -3.87
C VAL A 18 -8.08 -19.11 -2.59
N ALA A 19 -7.35 -19.81 -1.73
CA ALA A 19 -6.79 -19.26 -0.49
C ALA A 19 -5.80 -18.12 -0.77
N ILE A 20 -4.97 -18.24 -1.81
CA ILE A 20 -4.04 -17.18 -2.23
C ILE A 20 -4.82 -15.94 -2.68
N LEU A 21 -5.86 -16.10 -3.51
CA LEU A 21 -6.68 -14.98 -3.95
C LEU A 21 -7.34 -14.26 -2.77
N ILE A 22 -7.87 -15.03 -1.81
CA ILE A 22 -8.42 -14.48 -0.57
C ILE A 22 -7.34 -13.69 0.18
N ALA A 23 -6.17 -14.29 0.41
CA ALA A 23 -5.06 -13.63 1.10
C ALA A 23 -4.63 -12.32 0.42
N VAL A 24 -4.58 -12.29 -0.92
CA VAL A 24 -4.29 -11.06 -1.68
C VAL A 24 -5.35 -10.00 -1.45
N VAL A 25 -6.65 -10.33 -1.50
CA VAL A 25 -7.72 -9.35 -1.26
C VAL A 25 -7.65 -8.79 0.15
N PHE A 26 -7.40 -9.63 1.15
CA PHE A 26 -7.21 -9.18 2.53
C PHE A 26 -5.96 -8.31 2.68
N GLY A 27 -4.85 -8.68 2.03
CA GLY A 27 -3.61 -7.91 2.00
C GLY A 27 -3.80 -6.53 1.37
N LEU A 28 -4.49 -6.46 0.21
CA LEU A 28 -4.81 -5.20 -0.45
C LEU A 28 -5.73 -4.32 0.40
N ARG A 29 -6.77 -4.91 1.02
CA ARG A 29 -7.68 -4.17 1.90
C ARG A 29 -6.98 -3.66 3.15
N TRP A 30 -6.06 -4.45 3.72
CA TRP A 30 -5.24 -4.02 4.85
C TRP A 30 -4.27 -2.91 4.45
N ALA A 31 -3.51 -3.09 3.36
CA ALA A 31 -2.58 -2.09 2.85
C ALA A 31 -3.28 -0.77 2.48
N SER A 32 -4.47 -0.84 1.88
CA SER A 32 -5.30 0.34 1.61
C SER A 32 -5.75 1.06 2.87
N LYS A 33 -6.03 0.34 3.97
CA LYS A 33 -6.40 0.94 5.26
C LYS A 33 -5.23 1.49 6.06
N ASN A 34 -4.02 1.00 5.81
CA ASN A 34 -2.79 1.40 6.51
C ASN A 34 -1.91 2.31 5.64
N GLU A 35 -2.51 2.99 4.65
CA GLU A 35 -1.85 4.02 3.84
C GLU A 35 -0.55 3.53 3.13
N GLN A 36 -0.43 2.23 2.86
CA GLN A 36 0.73 1.64 2.16
C GLN A 36 0.73 1.92 0.65
N PHE A 37 -0.44 2.25 0.08
CA PHE A 37 -0.60 2.65 -1.31
C PHE A 37 -0.85 4.16 -1.40
N ASP A 38 -0.06 4.97 -0.70
CA ASP A 38 -0.10 6.40 -0.94
C ASP A 38 0.54 6.68 -2.31
N GLU A 39 -0.08 7.56 -3.09
CA GLU A 39 0.39 7.98 -4.43
C GLU A 39 1.78 8.67 -4.38
N ASP A 40 2.33 8.81 -3.19
CA ASP A 40 3.53 9.58 -2.88
C ASP A 40 4.84 8.85 -3.17
N ILE A 41 4.82 7.56 -3.55
CA ILE A 41 6.05 6.89 -4.01
C ILE A 41 6.65 7.58 -5.23
N LYS A 42 5.80 8.23 -6.04
CA LYS A 42 6.23 9.00 -7.20
C LYS A 42 6.90 10.31 -6.80
N TYR A 43 6.51 10.90 -5.66
CA TYR A 43 6.96 12.22 -5.20
C TYR A 43 8.08 12.15 -4.15
N LEU A 44 8.29 10.99 -3.52
CA LEU A 44 9.42 10.70 -2.63
C LEU A 44 10.80 10.84 -3.30
N VAL A 45 10.85 10.78 -4.63
CA VAL A 45 12.10 10.87 -5.42
C VAL A 45 12.36 12.29 -5.93
N PHE A 46 11.37 13.19 -5.86
CA PHE A 46 11.50 14.55 -6.36
C PHE A 46 11.70 15.54 -5.20
N ASP A 47 12.76 16.31 -5.28
CA ASP A 47 13.02 17.42 -4.36
C ASP A 47 12.59 18.76 -4.98
N ASP A 48 12.61 19.84 -4.19
CA ASP A 48 12.29 21.19 -4.68
C ASP A 48 13.22 21.66 -5.81
N ASN A 49 14.39 21.01 -5.99
CA ASN A 49 15.34 21.31 -7.07
C ASN A 49 15.00 20.59 -8.37
N ASP A 50 14.07 19.63 -8.39
CA ASP A 50 13.60 18.93 -9.59
C ASP A 50 12.39 19.62 -10.24
N ARG A 51 12.11 20.87 -9.87
CA ARG A 51 10.98 21.67 -10.38
C ARG A 51 10.96 21.80 -11.90
N ASP A 52 12.12 21.88 -12.52
CA ASP A 52 12.35 21.97 -13.97
C ASP A 52 12.17 20.63 -14.70
N LYS A 53 12.09 19.51 -13.97
CA LYS A 53 11.77 18.17 -14.51
C LYS A 53 10.27 17.85 -14.48
N MET A 54 9.46 18.74 -13.93
CA MET A 54 8.01 18.57 -13.80
C MET A 54 7.25 19.64 -14.58
N SER A 55 6.10 19.27 -15.13
CA SER A 55 5.15 20.26 -15.64
C SER A 55 4.58 21.09 -14.47
N PRO A 56 4.12 22.35 -14.71
CA PRO A 56 3.52 23.17 -13.67
C PRO A 56 2.32 22.50 -12.96
N GLU A 57 1.58 21.65 -13.69
CA GLU A 57 0.46 20.88 -13.15
C GLU A 57 0.91 19.74 -12.22
N GLU A 58 2.01 19.05 -12.57
CA GLU A 58 2.60 18.01 -11.72
C GLU A 58 3.25 18.59 -10.47
N PHE A 59 3.91 19.75 -10.58
CA PHE A 59 4.49 20.44 -9.43
C PHE A 59 3.41 20.89 -8.43
N LYS A 60 2.25 21.32 -8.92
CA LYS A 60 1.10 21.63 -8.05
C LYS A 60 0.59 20.38 -7.31
N LYS A 61 0.47 19.25 -8.01
CA LYS A 61 0.09 17.97 -7.39
C LYS A 61 1.11 17.48 -6.36
N TYR A 62 2.40 17.68 -6.63
CA TYR A 62 3.48 17.41 -5.67
C TYR A 62 3.29 18.23 -4.37
N GLN A 63 3.06 19.54 -4.49
CA GLN A 63 2.83 20.39 -3.32
C GLN A 63 1.60 19.97 -2.51
N GLU A 64 0.50 19.60 -3.18
CA GLU A 64 -0.72 19.12 -2.55
C GLU A 64 -0.48 17.77 -1.81
N ALA A 65 0.29 16.87 -2.40
CA ALA A 65 0.68 15.60 -1.80
C ALA A 65 1.57 15.80 -0.55
N THR A 66 2.65 16.58 -0.67
CA THR A 66 3.57 16.88 0.44
C THR A 66 2.84 17.54 1.62
N ALA A 67 1.95 18.50 1.35
CA ALA A 67 1.16 19.14 2.40
C ALA A 67 0.24 18.14 3.13
N LYS A 68 -0.35 17.19 2.40
CA LYS A 68 -1.20 16.14 2.97
C LYS A 68 -0.39 15.18 3.86
N GLN A 69 0.82 14.80 3.42
CA GLN A 69 1.73 13.95 4.19
C GLN A 69 2.20 14.62 5.50
N GLU A 70 2.63 15.87 5.43
CA GLU A 70 3.09 16.61 6.61
C GLU A 70 1.95 16.82 7.62
N ASN A 71 0.74 17.09 7.14
CA ASN A 71 -0.44 17.17 8.01
C ASN A 71 -0.72 15.82 8.71
N ARG A 72 -0.72 14.71 7.96
CA ARG A 72 -0.92 13.36 8.53
C ARG A 72 0.17 12.99 9.54
N ARG A 73 1.44 13.32 9.25
CA ARG A 73 2.56 13.13 10.18
C ARG A 73 2.35 13.94 11.46
N SER A 74 1.91 15.20 11.34
CA SER A 74 1.62 16.04 12.50
C SER A 74 0.47 15.47 13.36
N GLU A 75 -0.60 14.95 12.73
CA GLU A 75 -1.73 14.33 13.41
C GLU A 75 -1.29 13.08 14.20
N LEU A 76 -0.48 12.22 13.59
CA LEU A 76 0.05 11.02 14.25
C LEU A 76 0.99 11.36 15.41
N LEU A 77 1.85 12.38 15.25
CA LEU A 77 2.73 12.86 16.32
C LEU A 77 1.95 13.47 17.49
N ASN A 78 0.89 14.22 17.20
CA ASN A 78 0.02 14.80 18.22
C ASN A 78 -0.75 13.70 18.98
N GLN A 79 -1.28 12.70 18.27
CA GLN A 79 -1.94 11.54 18.91
C GLN A 79 -0.97 10.74 19.79
N ALA A 80 0.28 10.54 19.34
CA ALA A 80 1.30 9.87 20.14
C ALA A 80 1.71 10.68 21.38
N HIS A 81 1.74 12.01 21.29
CA HIS A 81 2.01 12.88 22.43
C HIS A 81 0.88 12.92 23.46
N GLU A 82 -0.39 12.85 23.02
CA GLU A 82 -1.55 12.85 23.91
C GLU A 82 -1.77 11.49 24.60
N GLY A 83 -1.48 10.37 23.92
CA GLY A 83 -1.56 9.02 24.51
C GLY A 83 -0.45 8.68 25.52
N SER A 84 0.57 9.53 25.67
CA SER A 84 1.69 9.37 26.60
C SER A 84 1.52 10.17 27.91
N LYS A 85 0.39 10.85 28.11
CA LYS A 85 0.02 11.52 29.39
C LYS A 85 -0.99 10.67 30.16
#